data_AF-A0A662WZW1-F1
#
_entry.id   AF-A0A662WZW1-F1
#
_cell.length_a   1.000
_cell.length_b   1.000
_cell.length_c   1.000
_cell.angle_alpha   90.00
_cell.angle_beta   90.00
_cell.angle_gamma   90.00
#
_symmetry.space_group_name_H-M   'P 1'
#
loop_
_entity.id
_entity.type
_entity.pdbx_description
1 polymer ?
#
loop_
_entity_poly.entity_id
_entity_poly.type
_entity_poly.pdbx_seq_one_letter_code
_entity_poly.pdbx_strand_id
1 'polypeptide(L)'
;MASSTTLWVIKTLAALASITMICSPAISIYRIHRQKHVGVASVIPLVSLLANSHMWMMYGYLIENWFPIFWVFVYGDVAALAFLAVYWRYTTERRYVARVLGVVALILVITSLYAIIGGLGYTGQTRSQVGSTLGFICDVVAVCLYGAPMEKLLHVLKYKSAVFINVHMVIAGTTNNCLWFTYGILTHNWFIISPNILFITLGTSTLILYAVFNPKTHPLPDNFQLHGRTDDDAMSVMSVELTPKASWGGKTGSNLPSPAFEAMQSPLETLPW
;
A
#
# COMPACT_ATOMS: atom_id res chain seq x y z
N MET A 1 17.56 25.84 17.46
CA MET A 1 17.16 24.64 18.23
C MET A 1 15.66 24.68 18.39
N ALA A 2 14.91 23.72 17.81
CA ALA A 2 13.47 23.65 18.07
C ALA A 2 13.23 23.41 19.57
N SER A 3 12.17 23.98 20.14
CA SER A 3 11.84 23.73 21.54
C SER A 3 11.54 22.24 21.74
N SER A 4 11.88 21.69 22.90
CA SER A 4 11.59 20.28 23.24
C SER A 4 10.09 19.95 23.05
N THR A 5 9.22 20.93 23.28
CA THR A 5 7.78 20.84 23.04
C THR A 5 7.45 20.62 21.56
N THR A 6 8.06 21.40 20.65
CA THR A 6 7.85 21.23 19.20
C THR A 6 8.23 19.83 18.73
N LEU A 7 9.34 19.28 19.23
CA LEU A 7 9.75 17.91 18.89
C LEU A 7 8.71 16.88 19.34
N TRP A 8 8.19 16.98 20.57
CA TRP A 8 7.17 16.07 21.08
C TRP A 8 5.85 16.15 20.32
N VAL A 9 5.42 17.35 19.94
CA VAL A 9 4.23 17.54 19.09
C VAL A 9 4.42 16.85 17.75
N ILE A 10 5.54 17.07 17.07
CA ILE A 10 5.83 16.44 15.78
C ILE A 10 5.93 14.92 15.89
N LYS A 11 6.60 14.39 16.93
CA LYS A 11 6.65 12.94 17.19
C LYS A 11 5.26 12.34 17.32
N THR A 12 4.38 13.00 18.07
CA THR A 12 3.01 12.52 18.32
C THR A 12 2.18 12.56 17.05
N LEU A 13 2.25 13.64 16.28
CA LEU A 13 1.53 13.76 15.01
C LEU A 13 2.02 12.73 13.99
N ALA A 14 3.34 12.54 13.85
CA ALA A 14 3.91 11.54 12.95
C ALA A 14 3.49 10.12 13.36
N ALA A 15 3.48 9.81 14.66
CA ALA A 15 3.00 8.53 15.18
C ALA A 15 1.52 8.28 14.84
N LEU A 16 0.64 9.25 15.09
CA LEU A 16 -0.79 9.14 14.80
C LEU A 16 -1.06 8.99 13.30
N ALA A 17 -0.35 9.75 12.46
CA ALA A 17 -0.44 9.66 11.02
C ALA A 17 0.01 8.27 10.52
N SER A 18 1.13 7.76 11.03
CA SER A 18 1.62 6.41 10.72
C SER A 18 0.63 5.33 11.13
N ILE A 19 0.09 5.38 12.35
CA ILE A 19 -0.91 4.41 12.83
C ILE A 19 -2.14 4.41 11.92
N THR A 20 -2.61 5.60 11.50
CA THR A 20 -3.73 5.73 10.58
C THR A 20 -3.43 5.07 9.23
N MET A 21 -2.22 5.28 8.69
CA MET A 21 -1.78 4.66 7.43
C MET A 21 -1.60 3.15 7.56
N ILE A 22 -1.02 2.66 8.65
CA ILE A 22 -0.91 1.23 8.97
C ILE A 22 -2.28 0.57 9.03
N CYS A 23 -3.27 1.24 9.62
CA CYS A 23 -4.64 0.74 9.72
C CYS A 23 -5.44 0.84 8.42
N SER A 24 -4.93 1.51 7.38
CA SER A 24 -5.67 1.69 6.12
C SER A 24 -6.15 0.38 5.47
N PRO A 25 -5.39 -0.74 5.47
CA PRO A 25 -5.87 -1.99 4.88
C PRO A 25 -6.95 -2.69 5.72
N ALA A 26 -7.19 -2.28 6.97
CA ALA A 26 -8.14 -2.93 7.87
C ALA A 26 -9.56 -3.01 7.28
N ILE A 27 -9.98 -1.97 6.54
CA ILE A 27 -11.28 -1.95 5.85
C ILE A 27 -11.35 -3.07 4.80
N SER A 28 -10.30 -3.22 3.99
CA SER A 28 -10.21 -4.25 2.97
C SER A 28 -10.17 -5.65 3.59
N ILE A 29 -9.36 -5.85 4.64
CA ILE A 29 -9.27 -7.11 5.37
C ILE A 29 -10.59 -7.47 6.05
N TYR A 30 -11.28 -6.50 6.64
CA TYR A 30 -12.60 -6.70 7.21
C TYR A 30 -13.60 -7.17 6.15
N ARG A 31 -13.56 -6.57 4.95
CA ARG A 31 -14.38 -7.01 3.81
C ARG A 31 -14.08 -8.44 3.42
N ILE A 32 -12.80 -8.81 3.29
CA ILE A 32 -12.37 -10.20 3.01
C ILE A 32 -12.89 -11.15 4.10
N HIS A 33 -12.79 -10.77 5.37
CA HIS A 33 -13.29 -11.57 6.48
C HIS A 33 -14.81 -11.76 6.43
N ARG A 34 -15.58 -10.75 6.02
CA ARG A 34 -17.04 -10.83 5.90
C ARG A 34 -17.47 -11.64 4.68
N GLN A 35 -16.80 -11.44 3.55
CA GLN A 35 -17.10 -12.10 2.27
C GLN A 35 -16.55 -13.54 2.19
N LYS A 36 -15.61 -13.91 3.09
CA LYS A 36 -14.96 -15.22 3.14
C LYS A 36 -14.19 -15.60 1.87
N HIS A 37 -13.88 -14.62 1.03
CA HIS A 37 -13.02 -14.74 -0.14
C HIS A 37 -12.17 -13.48 -0.31
N VAL A 38 -10.98 -13.63 -0.87
CA VAL A 38 -10.05 -12.51 -1.12
C VAL A 38 -10.46 -11.69 -2.36
N GLY A 39 -11.05 -12.33 -3.37
CA GLY A 39 -11.34 -11.69 -4.66
C GLY A 39 -10.05 -11.31 -5.40
N VAL A 40 -10.00 -10.11 -5.97
CA VAL A 40 -8.86 -9.59 -6.74
C VAL A 40 -7.79 -8.87 -5.89
N ALA A 41 -7.94 -8.85 -4.57
CA ALA A 41 -6.97 -8.18 -3.70
C ALA A 41 -5.65 -8.94 -3.69
N SER A 42 -4.54 -8.32 -4.11
CA SER A 42 -3.21 -8.93 -4.05
C SER A 42 -2.61 -8.85 -2.63
N VAL A 43 -1.75 -9.81 -2.30
CA VAL A 43 -1.08 -9.92 -1.00
C VAL A 43 0.06 -8.90 -0.85
N ILE A 44 0.57 -8.37 -1.97
CA ILE A 44 1.80 -7.60 -2.03
C ILE A 44 1.78 -6.41 -1.06
N PRO A 45 0.76 -5.53 -1.00
CA PRO A 45 0.78 -4.41 -0.08
C PRO A 45 0.79 -4.80 1.40
N LEU A 46 0.21 -5.95 1.77
CA LEU A 46 0.23 -6.44 3.15
C LEU A 46 1.62 -6.94 3.53
N VAL A 47 2.28 -7.66 2.62
CA VAL A 47 3.65 -8.13 2.82
C VAL A 47 4.62 -6.96 2.82
N SER A 48 4.42 -5.98 1.94
CA SER A 48 5.19 -4.73 1.91
C SER A 48 5.04 -3.92 3.19
N LEU A 49 3.82 -3.85 3.75
CA LEU A 49 3.57 -3.20 5.04
C LEU A 49 4.32 -3.91 6.17
N LEU A 50 4.30 -5.24 6.19
CA LEU A 50 5.07 -6.04 7.15
C LEU A 50 6.57 -5.73 7.01
N ALA A 51 7.11 -5.85 5.79
CA ALA A 51 8.53 -5.65 5.54
C ALA A 51 9.00 -4.24 5.92
N ASN A 52 8.24 -3.21 5.52
CA ASN A 52 8.53 -1.83 5.89
C ASN A 52 8.48 -1.62 7.40
N SER A 53 7.44 -2.12 8.08
CA SER A 53 7.29 -1.94 9.52
C SER A 53 8.40 -2.63 10.29
N HIS A 54 8.73 -3.87 9.92
CA HIS A 54 9.81 -4.62 10.56
C HIS A 54 11.17 -3.94 10.39
N MET A 55 11.48 -3.45 9.18
CA MET A 55 12.74 -2.75 8.90
C MET A 55 12.88 -1.48 9.74
N TRP A 56 11.84 -0.63 9.79
CA TRP A 56 11.86 0.58 10.59
C TRP A 56 11.87 0.31 12.10
N MET A 57 11.22 -0.77 12.56
CA MET A 57 11.32 -1.22 13.94
C MET A 57 12.77 -1.57 14.30
N MET A 58 13.46 -2.37 13.48
CA MET A 58 14.85 -2.76 13.73
C MET A 58 15.81 -1.56 13.64
N TYR A 59 15.54 -0.62 12.74
CA TYR A 59 16.25 0.65 12.67
C TYR A 59 16.07 1.47 13.96
N GLY A 60 14.83 1.65 14.40
CA GLY A 60 14.50 2.34 15.65
C GLY A 60 15.16 1.71 16.88
N TYR A 61 15.24 0.37 16.93
CA TYR A 61 16.00 -0.34 17.94
C TYR A 61 17.48 0.07 17.92
N LEU A 62 18.15 -0.01 16.77
CA LEU A 62 19.59 0.26 16.65
C LEU A 62 19.96 1.70 17.03
N ILE A 63 19.17 2.69 16.62
CA ILE A 63 19.42 4.09 16.96
C ILE A 63 18.83 4.51 18.32
N GLU A 64 18.36 3.55 19.12
CA GLU A 64 17.77 3.74 20.46
C GLU A 64 16.59 4.74 20.48
N ASN A 65 15.83 4.77 19.37
CA ASN A 65 14.70 5.65 19.18
C ASN A 65 13.39 4.93 19.50
N TRP A 66 13.10 4.88 20.81
CA TRP A 66 11.93 4.18 21.34
C TRP A 66 10.60 4.78 20.85
N PHE A 67 10.50 6.11 20.81
CA PHE A 67 9.32 6.81 20.30
C PHE A 67 9.73 7.99 19.42
N PRO A 68 9.20 8.13 18.19
CA PRO A 68 8.03 7.44 17.65
C PRO A 68 8.35 6.17 16.86
N ILE A 69 9.62 5.93 16.48
CA ILE A 69 9.95 4.90 15.48
C ILE A 69 9.64 3.50 16.02
N PHE A 70 10.38 3.05 17.05
CA PHE A 70 10.31 1.66 17.48
C PHE A 70 8.87 1.21 17.79
N TRP A 71 8.17 1.88 18.72
CA TRP A 71 6.85 1.44 19.15
C TRP A 71 5.75 1.54 18.08
N VAL A 72 5.78 2.57 17.22
CA VAL A 72 4.78 2.71 16.14
C VAL A 72 4.96 1.60 15.10
N PHE A 73 6.20 1.24 14.80
CA PHE A 73 6.49 0.20 13.83
C PHE A 73 6.37 -1.22 14.40
N VAL A 74 6.55 -1.42 15.72
CA VAL A 74 6.10 -2.64 16.42
C VAL A 74 4.60 -2.83 16.23
N TYR A 75 3.81 -1.78 16.45
CA TYR A 75 2.37 -1.83 16.19
C TYR A 75 2.07 -2.16 14.71
N GLY A 76 2.81 -1.55 13.78
CA GLY A 76 2.72 -1.85 12.35
C GLY A 76 2.99 -3.31 12.00
N ASP A 77 4.02 -3.89 12.60
CA ASP A 77 4.41 -5.28 12.41
C ASP A 77 3.30 -6.23 12.88
N VAL A 78 2.80 -6.03 14.11
CA VAL A 78 1.70 -6.82 14.68
C VAL A 78 0.41 -6.69 13.85
N ALA A 79 0.06 -5.46 13.43
CA ALA A 79 -1.11 -5.22 12.60
C ALA A 79 -0.97 -5.91 11.23
N ALA A 80 0.21 -5.82 10.59
CA ALA A 80 0.47 -6.47 9.31
C ALA A 80 0.38 -8.00 9.40
N LEU A 81 0.93 -8.60 10.47
CA LEU A 81 0.79 -10.04 10.74
C LEU A 81 -0.68 -10.45 10.92
N ALA A 82 -1.47 -9.66 11.65
CA ALA A 82 -2.90 -9.91 11.81
C ALA A 82 -3.65 -9.83 10.47
N PHE A 83 -3.35 -8.84 9.64
CA PHE A 83 -3.93 -8.71 8.30
C PHE A 83 -3.56 -9.88 7.40
N LEU A 84 -2.29 -10.29 7.40
CA LEU A 84 -1.80 -11.44 6.64
C LEU A 84 -2.42 -12.75 7.10
N ALA A 85 -2.63 -12.94 8.41
CA ALA A 85 -3.30 -14.14 8.93
C ALA A 85 -4.74 -14.25 8.41
N VAL A 86 -5.48 -13.14 8.40
CA VAL A 86 -6.84 -13.11 7.84
C VAL A 86 -6.81 -13.35 6.33
N TYR A 87 -5.89 -12.70 5.61
CA TYR A 87 -5.75 -12.90 4.16
C TYR A 87 -5.42 -14.36 3.81
N TRP A 88 -4.46 -14.96 4.52
CA TRP A 88 -4.07 -16.36 4.37
C TRP A 88 -5.23 -17.35 4.60
N ARG A 89 -6.12 -17.03 5.55
CA ARG A 89 -7.26 -17.89 5.87
C ARG A 89 -8.25 -18.04 4.70
N TYR A 90 -8.40 -17.01 3.87
CA TYR A 90 -9.41 -16.92 2.82
C TYR A 90 -8.85 -16.91 1.40
N THR A 91 -7.52 -16.89 1.23
CA THR A 91 -6.91 -16.98 -0.10
C THR A 91 -6.95 -18.40 -0.66
N THR A 92 -7.25 -18.51 -1.96
CA THR A 92 -7.15 -19.74 -2.75
C THR A 92 -5.72 -20.00 -3.22
N GLU A 93 -4.95 -18.93 -3.46
CA GLU A 93 -3.59 -18.96 -4.02
C GLU A 93 -2.50 -19.20 -2.95
N ARG A 94 -2.72 -20.16 -2.06
CA ARG A 94 -1.84 -20.41 -0.89
C ARG A 94 -0.38 -20.66 -1.26
N ARG A 95 -0.12 -21.34 -2.39
CA ARG A 95 1.25 -21.64 -2.83
C ARG A 95 2.01 -20.37 -3.22
N TYR A 96 1.35 -19.46 -3.95
CA TYR A 96 1.92 -18.17 -4.31
C TYR A 96 2.18 -17.33 -3.05
N VAL A 97 1.16 -17.19 -2.20
CA VAL A 97 1.29 -16.41 -0.96
C VAL A 97 2.36 -16.98 -0.03
N ALA A 98 2.50 -18.31 0.06
CA ALA A 98 3.53 -18.96 0.87
C ALA A 98 4.94 -18.64 0.37
N ARG A 99 5.13 -18.64 -0.96
CA ARG A 99 6.42 -18.30 -1.56
C ARG A 99 6.79 -16.86 -1.27
N VAL A 100 5.86 -15.93 -1.47
CA VAL A 100 6.07 -14.50 -1.19
C VAL A 100 6.38 -14.30 0.29
N LEU A 101 5.59 -14.87 1.19
CA LEU A 101 5.82 -14.77 2.63
C LEU A 101 7.13 -15.43 3.06
N GLY A 102 7.50 -16.57 2.48
CA GLY A 102 8.74 -17.27 2.78
C GLY A 102 9.97 -16.46 2.38
N VAL A 103 9.95 -15.84 1.20
CA VAL A 103 11.03 -14.95 0.73
C VAL A 103 11.16 -13.74 1.63
N VAL A 104 10.04 -13.08 1.95
CA VAL A 104 10.07 -11.90 2.82
C VAL A 104 10.49 -12.27 4.24
N ALA A 105 9.93 -13.32 4.83
CA ALA A 105 10.34 -13.80 6.15
C ALA A 105 11.84 -14.13 6.21
N LEU A 106 12.40 -14.76 5.16
CA LEU A 106 13.84 -15.03 5.08
C LEU A 106 14.65 -13.73 5.11
N ILE A 107 14.27 -12.73 4.31
CA ILE A 107 14.93 -11.41 4.31
C ILE A 107 14.82 -10.77 5.69
N LEU A 108 13.62 -10.74 6.29
CA LEU A 108 13.40 -10.15 7.62
C LEU A 108 14.25 -10.84 8.70
N VAL A 109 14.32 -12.17 8.69
CA VAL A 109 15.13 -12.94 9.64
C VAL A 109 16.61 -12.62 9.47
N ILE A 110 17.14 -12.65 8.24
CA ILE A 110 18.56 -12.34 7.97
C ILE A 110 18.89 -10.93 8.46
N THR A 111 18.07 -9.93 8.10
CA THR A 111 18.31 -8.55 8.51
C THR A 111 18.16 -8.37 10.01
N SER A 112 17.24 -9.10 10.65
CA SER A 112 17.06 -9.08 12.10
C SER A 112 18.26 -9.66 12.83
N LEU A 113 18.76 -10.79 12.37
CA LEU A 113 19.96 -11.41 12.92
C LEU A 113 21.16 -10.46 12.80
N TYR A 114 21.35 -9.84 11.64
CA TYR A 114 22.39 -8.83 11.46
C TYR A 114 22.25 -7.67 12.44
N ALA A 115 21.04 -7.10 12.58
CA ALA A 115 20.78 -5.99 13.48
C ALA A 115 20.97 -6.37 14.96
N ILE A 116 20.57 -7.57 15.39
CA ILE A 116 20.72 -8.03 16.78
C ILE A 116 22.19 -8.32 17.07
N ILE A 117 22.85 -9.14 16.25
CA ILE A 117 24.27 -9.52 16.44
C ILE A 117 25.16 -8.27 16.37
N GLY A 118 24.88 -7.37 15.43
CA GLY A 118 25.58 -6.10 15.31
C GLY A 118 25.29 -5.13 16.46
N GLY A 119 24.04 -5.06 16.91
CA GLY A 119 23.65 -4.25 18.05
C GLY A 119 24.23 -4.72 19.38
N LEU A 120 24.55 -6.01 19.51
CA LEU A 120 25.25 -6.62 20.65
C LEU A 120 26.78 -6.52 20.55
N GLY A 121 27.33 -6.04 19.44
CA GLY A 121 28.77 -5.81 19.25
C GLY A 121 29.57 -7.00 18.72
N TYR A 122 28.93 -8.10 18.35
CA TYR A 122 29.63 -9.31 17.87
C TYR A 122 30.13 -9.21 16.41
N THR A 123 29.74 -8.17 15.67
CA THR A 123 30.18 -7.94 14.28
C THR A 123 31.46 -7.11 14.17
N GLY A 124 32.03 -6.64 15.29
CA GLY A 124 33.14 -5.70 15.30
C GLY A 124 32.78 -4.29 14.82
N GLN A 125 31.50 -4.03 14.51
CA GLN A 125 30.98 -2.72 14.15
C GLN A 125 30.38 -2.04 15.39
N THR A 126 30.46 -0.72 15.44
CA THR A 126 29.71 0.07 16.42
C THR A 126 28.21 0.01 16.11
N ARG A 127 27.36 0.13 17.14
CA ARG A 127 25.90 0.15 16.98
C ARG A 127 25.43 1.21 15.98
N SER A 128 26.12 2.35 15.91
CA SER A 128 25.87 3.43 14.94
C SER A 128 26.18 3.02 13.48
N GLN A 129 27.27 2.29 13.25
CA GLN A 129 27.60 1.76 11.92
C GLN A 129 26.54 0.75 11.45
N VAL A 130 26.15 -0.18 12.32
CA VAL A 130 25.08 -1.16 12.01
C VAL A 130 23.76 -0.43 11.74
N GLY A 131 23.45 0.60 12.54
CA GLY A 131 22.29 1.46 12.33
C GLY A 131 22.33 2.19 10.99
N SER A 132 23.50 2.66 10.55
CA SER A 132 23.68 3.33 9.25
C SER A 132 23.50 2.37 8.09
N THR A 133 24.05 1.16 8.17
CA THR A 133 23.83 0.11 7.17
C THR A 133 22.35 -0.25 7.08
N LEU A 134 21.67 -0.40 8.22
CA LEU A 134 20.26 -0.73 8.23
C LEU A 134 19.40 0.43 7.73
N GLY A 135 19.74 1.68 8.04
CA GLY A 135 19.09 2.87 7.50
C GLY A 135 19.14 2.92 5.98
N PHE A 136 20.30 2.61 5.39
CA PHE A 136 20.43 2.51 3.94
C PHE A 136 19.55 1.40 3.34
N ILE A 137 19.50 0.22 3.98
CA ILE A 137 18.62 -0.87 3.56
C ILE A 137 17.15 -0.44 3.66
N CYS A 138 16.75 0.25 4.74
CA CYS A 138 15.40 0.78 4.90
C CYS A 138 15.04 1.75 3.76
N ASP A 139 15.95 2.64 3.38
CA ASP A 139 15.73 3.58 2.28
C ASP A 139 15.54 2.87 0.95
N VAL A 140 16.41 1.90 0.63
CA VAL A 140 16.28 1.10 -0.61
C VAL A 140 14.96 0.35 -0.63
N VAL A 141 14.61 -0.34 0.46
CA VAL A 141 13.34 -1.07 0.58
C VAL A 141 12.17 -0.10 0.42
N ALA A 142 12.19 1.04 1.10
CA ALA A 142 11.12 2.03 1.03
C ALA A 142 10.95 2.55 -0.41
N VAL A 143 12.03 2.87 -1.12
CA VAL A 143 11.98 3.29 -2.53
C VAL A 143 11.43 2.18 -3.43
N CYS A 144 11.88 0.93 -3.26
CA CYS A 144 11.37 -0.21 -4.04
C CYS A 144 9.87 -0.45 -3.80
N LEU A 145 9.40 -0.35 -2.55
CA LEU A 145 7.99 -0.54 -2.20
C LEU A 145 7.07 0.53 -2.81
N TYR A 146 7.60 1.72 -3.08
CA TYR A 146 6.87 2.81 -3.74
C TYR A 146 6.77 2.65 -5.27
N GLY A 147 7.30 1.57 -5.85
CA GLY A 147 7.14 1.27 -7.28
C GLY A 147 5.67 1.16 -7.71
N ALA A 148 4.80 0.57 -6.88
CA ALA A 148 3.38 0.40 -7.22
C ALA A 148 2.61 1.74 -7.38
N PRO A 149 2.75 2.73 -6.48
CA PRO A 149 2.27 4.09 -6.73
C PRO A 149 2.80 4.72 -8.02
N MET A 150 4.07 4.49 -8.39
CA MET A 150 4.65 5.04 -9.63
C MET A 150 4.02 4.43 -10.89
N GLU A 151 3.76 3.12 -10.89
CA GLU A 151 3.06 2.46 -12.00
C GLU A 151 1.68 3.08 -12.24
N LYS A 152 0.92 3.34 -11.16
CA LYS A 152 -0.37 4.02 -11.27
C LYS A 152 -0.25 5.40 -11.91
N LEU A 153 0.81 6.14 -11.61
CA LEU A 153 1.06 7.44 -12.22
C LEU A 153 1.25 7.33 -13.74
N LEU A 154 1.98 6.30 -14.20
CA LEU A 154 2.15 6.01 -15.61
C LEU A 154 0.82 5.66 -16.29
N HIS A 155 -0.06 4.93 -15.60
CA HIS A 155 -1.41 4.65 -16.10
C HIS A 155 -2.26 5.92 -16.24
N VAL A 156 -2.19 6.84 -15.27
CA VAL A 156 -2.91 8.12 -15.33
C VAL A 156 -2.45 8.94 -16.53
N LEU A 157 -1.14 8.99 -16.78
CA LEU A 157 -0.57 9.69 -17.94
C LEU A 157 -0.94 9.01 -19.26
N LYS A 158 -0.92 7.67 -19.31
CA LYS A 158 -1.21 6.88 -20.51
C LYS A 158 -2.68 6.94 -20.89
N TYR A 159 -3.57 6.78 -19.91
CA TYR A 159 -5.02 6.72 -20.12
C TYR A 159 -5.71 8.07 -19.93
N LYS A 160 -4.95 9.12 -19.56
CA LYS A 160 -5.44 10.48 -19.29
C LYS A 160 -6.62 10.52 -18.33
N SER A 161 -6.66 9.62 -17.34
CA SER A 161 -7.78 9.52 -16.40
C SER A 161 -7.27 9.15 -15.01
N ALA A 162 -7.75 9.89 -13.99
CA ALA A 162 -7.36 9.69 -12.60
C ALA A 162 -8.37 8.84 -11.78
N VAL A 163 -9.26 8.10 -12.44
CA VAL A 163 -10.34 7.30 -11.80
C VAL A 163 -9.81 6.29 -10.78
N PHE A 164 -8.61 5.76 -10.99
CA PHE A 164 -7.99 4.76 -10.11
C PHE A 164 -7.23 5.34 -8.90
N ILE A 165 -7.20 6.67 -8.76
CA ILE A 165 -6.49 7.35 -7.66
C ILE A 165 -7.47 7.65 -6.53
N ASN A 166 -7.23 7.06 -5.35
CA ASN A 166 -7.86 7.56 -4.13
C ASN A 166 -7.14 8.83 -3.64
N VAL A 167 -7.67 10.00 -4.01
CA VAL A 167 -7.12 11.31 -3.64
C VAL A 167 -7.00 11.49 -2.12
N HIS A 168 -7.94 10.99 -1.32
CA HIS A 168 -7.89 11.11 0.14
C HIS A 168 -6.70 10.35 0.74
N MET A 169 -6.41 9.16 0.22
CA MET A 169 -5.25 8.37 0.65
C MET A 169 -3.93 9.02 0.24
N VAL A 170 -3.87 9.62 -0.95
CA VAL A 170 -2.67 10.36 -1.42
C VAL A 170 -2.42 11.60 -0.55
N ILE A 171 -3.46 12.37 -0.21
CA ILE A 171 -3.34 13.52 0.70
C ILE A 171 -2.85 13.06 2.07
N ALA A 172 -3.50 12.06 2.67
CA ALA A 172 -3.12 11.53 3.97
C ALA A 172 -1.67 11.00 3.99
N GLY A 173 -1.26 10.26 2.95
CA GLY A 173 0.11 9.77 2.80
C GLY A 173 1.12 10.91 2.63
N THR A 174 0.81 11.93 1.82
CA THR A 174 1.68 13.10 1.65
C THR A 174 1.84 13.87 2.97
N THR A 175 0.75 14.08 3.72
CA THR A 175 0.81 14.71 5.05
C THR A 175 1.66 13.89 6.02
N ASN A 176 1.50 12.56 6.04
CA ASN A 176 2.34 11.67 6.83
C ASN A 176 3.83 11.84 6.48
N ASN A 177 4.16 11.86 5.19
CA ASN A 177 5.54 12.02 4.73
C ASN A 177 6.11 13.41 5.08
N CYS A 178 5.30 14.47 5.04
CA CYS A 178 5.70 15.80 5.51
C CYS A 178 6.01 15.82 7.02
N LEU A 179 5.23 15.11 7.84
CA LEU A 179 5.48 14.99 9.28
C LEU A 179 6.79 14.23 9.55
N TRP A 180 7.04 13.13 8.84
CA TRP A 180 8.28 12.37 8.93
C TRP A 180 9.49 13.12 8.41
N PHE A 181 9.36 13.87 7.31
CA PHE A 181 10.39 14.76 6.80
C PHE A 181 10.76 15.84 7.84
N THR A 182 9.74 16.50 8.41
CA THR A 182 9.94 17.49 9.48
C THR A 182 10.63 16.86 10.69
N TYR A 183 10.19 15.67 11.09
CA TYR A 183 10.82 14.91 12.17
C TYR A 183 12.30 14.57 11.87
N GLY A 184 12.60 14.14 10.65
CA GLY A 184 13.95 13.85 10.18
C GLY A 184 14.86 15.08 10.26
N ILE A 185 14.39 16.25 9.82
CA ILE A 185 15.12 17.53 9.95
C ILE A 185 15.40 17.84 11.42
N LEU A 186 14.39 17.74 12.29
CA LEU A 186 14.54 18.04 13.72
C LEU A 186 15.49 17.10 14.45
N THR A 187 15.66 15.87 13.96
CA THR A 187 16.56 14.86 14.53
C THR A 187 17.87 14.73 13.77
N HIS A 188 18.11 15.57 12.76
CA HIS A 188 19.26 15.50 11.86
C HIS A 188 19.47 14.10 11.26
N ASN A 189 18.38 13.37 11.02
CA ASN A 189 18.43 11.99 10.55
C ASN A 189 18.20 11.90 9.04
N TRP A 190 19.30 11.77 8.29
CA TRP A 190 19.28 11.72 6.83
C TRP A 190 18.54 10.51 6.25
N PHE A 191 18.55 9.36 6.94
CA PHE A 191 17.82 8.16 6.52
C PHE A 191 16.30 8.36 6.61
N ILE A 192 15.82 9.25 7.49
CA ILE A 192 14.40 9.61 7.50
C ILE A 192 14.12 10.67 6.44
N ILE A 193 15.00 11.66 6.28
CA ILE A 193 14.81 12.78 5.35
C ILE A 193 14.74 12.28 3.90
N SER A 194 15.73 11.47 3.49
CA SER A 194 15.95 11.04 2.11
C SER A 194 14.71 10.42 1.43
N PRO A 195 14.13 9.31 1.94
CA PRO A 195 12.98 8.69 1.30
C PRO A 195 11.73 9.58 1.36
N ASN A 196 11.56 10.37 2.41
CA ASN A 196 10.38 11.24 2.54
C ASN A 196 10.36 12.39 1.52
N ILE A 197 11.52 12.93 1.11
CA ILE A 197 11.58 13.90 0.00
C ILE A 197 11.01 13.28 -1.28
N LEU A 198 11.43 12.06 -1.59
CA LEU A 198 10.96 11.33 -2.77
C LEU A 198 9.45 11.09 -2.68
N PHE A 199 8.92 10.64 -1.54
CA PHE A 199 7.49 10.36 -1.39
C PHE A 199 6.62 11.62 -1.40
N ILE A 200 7.10 12.74 -0.84
CA ILE A 200 6.41 14.03 -0.94
C ILE A 200 6.35 14.49 -2.40
N THR A 201 7.46 14.34 -3.13
CA THR A 201 7.52 14.72 -4.55
C THR A 201 6.56 13.89 -5.39
N LEU A 202 6.55 12.56 -5.20
CA LEU A 202 5.61 11.66 -5.88
C LEU A 202 4.15 11.91 -5.49
N GLY A 203 3.87 12.10 -4.19
CA GLY A 203 2.53 12.41 -3.70
C GLY A 203 1.98 13.71 -4.28
N THR A 204 2.79 14.76 -4.28
CA THR A 204 2.45 16.06 -4.88
C THR A 204 2.22 15.94 -6.39
N SER A 205 3.09 15.20 -7.09
CA SER A 205 2.95 14.95 -8.53
C SER A 205 1.64 14.21 -8.86
N THR A 206 1.26 13.25 -8.01
CA THR A 206 0.00 12.51 -8.12
C THR A 206 -1.22 13.42 -7.92
N LEU A 207 -1.16 14.35 -6.96
CA LEU A 207 -2.22 15.33 -6.72
C LEU A 207 -2.37 16.32 -7.88
N ILE A 208 -1.26 16.78 -8.46
CA ILE A 208 -1.27 17.65 -9.65
C ILE A 208 -1.93 16.91 -10.82
N LEU A 209 -1.53 15.66 -11.07
CA LEU A 209 -2.12 14.86 -12.15
C LEU A 209 -3.61 14.57 -11.93
N TYR A 210 -4.04 14.33 -10.69
CA TYR A 210 -5.46 14.21 -10.36
C TYR A 210 -6.24 15.50 -10.67
N ALA A 211 -5.65 16.68 -10.40
CA ALA A 211 -6.29 17.95 -10.69
C ALA A 211 -6.42 18.21 -12.20
N VAL A 212 -5.41 17.85 -12.99
CA VAL A 212 -5.40 18.00 -14.46
C VAL A 212 -6.30 16.99 -15.14
N PHE A 213 -6.19 15.71 -14.80
CA PHE A 213 -6.95 14.59 -15.38
C PHE A 213 -8.16 14.23 -14.52
N ASN A 214 -8.88 15.26 -14.05
CA ASN A 214 -9.99 15.10 -13.12
C ASN A 214 -10.98 14.04 -13.67
N PRO A 215 -11.36 13.03 -12.86
CA PRO A 215 -12.24 11.94 -13.31
C PRO A 215 -13.57 12.42 -13.91
N LYS A 216 -14.03 13.62 -13.54
CA LYS A 216 -15.27 14.23 -14.05
C LYS A 216 -15.13 14.83 -15.45
N THR A 217 -13.94 15.28 -15.83
CA THR A 217 -13.68 15.92 -17.14
C THR A 217 -13.00 14.96 -18.12
N HIS A 218 -12.29 13.96 -17.62
CA HIS A 218 -11.63 12.93 -18.42
C HIS A 218 -12.05 11.52 -17.95
N PRO A 219 -13.31 11.10 -18.19
CA PRO A 219 -13.75 9.74 -17.92
C PRO A 219 -13.00 8.75 -18.81
N LEU A 220 -12.88 7.51 -18.35
CA LEU A 220 -12.31 6.43 -19.16
C LEU A 220 -13.19 6.17 -20.38
N PRO A 221 -12.62 5.80 -21.54
CA PRO A 221 -13.40 5.37 -22.70
C PRO A 221 -14.34 4.20 -22.38
N ASP A 222 -15.56 4.19 -22.91
CA ASP A 222 -16.58 3.15 -22.64
C ASP A 222 -16.13 1.73 -23.02
N ASN A 223 -15.13 1.61 -23.91
CA ASN A 223 -14.53 0.35 -24.34
C ASN A 223 -13.24 0.00 -23.58
N PHE A 224 -12.94 0.65 -22.46
CA PHE A 224 -11.76 0.37 -21.64
C PHE A 224 -11.90 -1.00 -20.96
N GLN A 225 -11.47 -2.05 -21.66
CA GLN A 225 -11.17 -3.34 -21.05
C GLN A 225 -9.72 -3.30 -20.56
N LEU A 226 -9.52 -3.47 -19.26
CA LEU A 226 -8.19 -3.65 -18.68
C LEU A 226 -7.65 -5.03 -19.11
N HIS A 227 -7.21 -5.15 -20.37
CA HIS A 227 -6.66 -6.39 -20.91
C HIS A 227 -5.20 -6.56 -20.47
N GLY A 228 -5.02 -7.40 -19.44
CA GLY A 228 -3.88 -8.33 -19.31
C GLY A 228 -2.63 -7.82 -18.59
N ARG A 229 -2.63 -7.94 -17.25
CA ARG A 229 -1.70 -8.79 -16.47
C ARG A 229 -2.10 -8.76 -15.00
N THR A 230 -2.40 -9.94 -14.46
CA THR A 230 -2.45 -10.25 -13.03
C THR A 230 -1.26 -9.61 -12.30
N ASP A 231 -1.53 -8.70 -11.35
CA ASP A 231 -0.91 -8.65 -10.01
C ASP A 231 -1.12 -7.33 -9.21
N ASP A 232 -1.83 -6.30 -9.71
CA ASP A 232 -1.78 -4.96 -9.06
C ASP A 232 -3.12 -4.27 -8.70
N ASP A 233 -4.17 -5.03 -8.41
CA ASP A 233 -5.42 -4.46 -7.87
C ASP A 233 -5.39 -4.18 -6.34
N ALA A 234 -4.25 -4.39 -5.70
CA ALA A 234 -4.13 -4.35 -4.24
C ALA A 234 -4.03 -2.96 -3.61
N MET A 235 -3.92 -1.90 -4.42
CA MET A 235 -4.18 -0.52 -3.99
C MET A 235 -5.41 0.10 -4.66
N SER A 236 -6.18 -0.66 -5.45
CA SER A 236 -7.42 -0.16 -6.09
C SER A 236 -8.62 -0.26 -5.13
N VAL A 237 -8.51 -1.07 -4.06
CA VAL A 237 -9.56 -1.22 -3.04
C VAL A 237 -9.41 -0.25 -1.86
N MET A 238 -9.14 1.01 -2.17
CA MET A 238 -9.45 2.09 -1.23
C MET A 238 -10.25 3.21 -1.89
N SER A 239 -10.89 2.99 -3.04
CA SER A 239 -12.09 3.77 -3.36
C SER A 239 -13.18 3.35 -2.37
N VAL A 240 -13.25 4.07 -1.25
CA VAL A 240 -14.48 4.12 -0.47
C VAL A 240 -15.49 4.77 -1.40
N GLU A 241 -16.32 3.95 -2.04
CA GLU A 241 -17.56 4.37 -2.67
C GLU A 241 -18.51 4.79 -1.54
N LEU A 242 -18.28 6.01 -1.03
CA LEU A 242 -19.24 6.72 -0.20
C LEU A 242 -20.25 7.36 -1.16
N THR A 243 -21.27 6.63 -1.56
CA THR A 243 -22.57 7.23 -1.86
C THR A 243 -23.71 6.29 -1.49
N PRO A 244 -24.35 6.48 -0.32
CA PRO A 244 -25.69 6.01 -0.09
C PRO A 244 -26.67 7.11 -0.51
N LYS A 245 -27.42 6.91 -1.58
CA LYS A 245 -28.73 7.55 -1.74
C LYS A 245 -29.71 6.59 -2.38
N ALA A 246 -30.33 5.79 -1.52
CA ALA A 246 -31.69 5.35 -1.76
C ALA A 246 -32.57 6.61 -1.77
N SER A 247 -33.00 7.05 -2.95
CA SER A 247 -34.19 7.88 -3.11
C SER A 247 -35.21 7.07 -3.89
N TRP A 248 -36.12 6.48 -3.13
CA TRP A 248 -37.39 5.94 -3.61
C TRP A 248 -38.23 7.11 -4.14
N GLY A 249 -38.77 6.99 -5.35
CA GLY A 249 -39.85 7.86 -5.86
C GLY A 249 -39.65 8.36 -7.29
N GLY A 250 -40.37 7.76 -8.24
CA GLY A 250 -40.56 8.33 -9.58
C GLY A 250 -40.77 7.28 -10.67
N LYS A 251 -42.04 6.93 -10.94
CA LYS A 251 -42.45 6.19 -12.14
C LYS A 251 -42.09 6.98 -13.40
N THR A 252 -41.39 6.37 -14.35
CA THR A 252 -41.51 6.64 -15.80
C THR A 252 -40.90 5.45 -16.55
N GLY A 253 -41.68 4.91 -17.50
CA GLY A 253 -41.32 3.69 -18.22
C GLY A 253 -40.35 3.91 -19.37
N SER A 254 -39.61 2.86 -19.69
CA SER A 254 -39.06 2.61 -21.02
C SER A 254 -38.81 1.12 -21.19
N ASN A 255 -39.47 0.53 -22.20
CA ASN A 255 -39.23 -0.82 -22.68
C ASN A 255 -37.85 -0.86 -23.35
N LEU A 256 -36.95 -1.73 -22.86
CA LEU A 256 -35.81 -2.21 -23.64
C LEU A 256 -35.90 -3.74 -23.67
N PRO A 257 -35.98 -4.38 -24.86
CA PRO A 257 -36.03 -5.83 -24.95
C PRO A 257 -34.64 -6.42 -24.66
N SER A 258 -34.63 -7.50 -23.87
CA SER A 258 -33.45 -8.31 -23.59
C SER A 258 -33.00 -9.05 -24.87
N PRO A 259 -31.69 -9.13 -25.19
CA PRO A 259 -31.24 -9.88 -26.35
C PRO A 259 -31.45 -11.38 -26.12
N ALA A 260 -32.28 -11.99 -26.97
CA ALA A 260 -32.54 -13.42 -26.97
C ALA A 260 -31.28 -14.21 -27.38
N PHE A 261 -30.89 -15.17 -26.55
CA PHE A 261 -29.94 -16.21 -26.93
C PHE A 261 -30.66 -17.20 -27.84
N GLU A 262 -30.33 -17.19 -29.13
CA GLU A 262 -30.80 -18.18 -30.10
C GLU A 262 -29.74 -19.28 -30.22
N ALA A 263 -30.08 -20.51 -29.83
CA ALA A 263 -29.18 -21.64 -29.93
C ALA A 263 -29.10 -22.13 -31.38
N MET A 264 -27.95 -21.97 -32.04
CA MET A 264 -27.73 -22.54 -33.37
C MET A 264 -27.62 -24.07 -33.31
N GLN A 265 -28.43 -24.77 -34.10
CA GLN A 265 -28.32 -26.21 -34.31
C GLN A 265 -27.23 -26.53 -35.36
N SER A 266 -26.45 -27.58 -35.11
CA SER A 266 -25.42 -28.07 -36.04
C SER A 266 -26.04 -28.77 -37.26
N PRO A 267 -25.46 -28.67 -38.47
CA PRO A 267 -25.98 -29.36 -39.65
C PRO A 267 -25.91 -30.88 -39.51
N LEU A 268 -26.98 -31.57 -39.93
CA LEU A 268 -27.03 -33.02 -40.04
C LEU A 268 -26.22 -33.48 -41.27
N GLU A 269 -25.24 -34.35 -41.02
CA GLU A 269 -24.42 -35.01 -42.02
C GLU A 269 -25.25 -36.13 -42.68
N THR A 270 -25.60 -35.99 -43.96
CA THR A 270 -26.24 -37.07 -44.73
C THR A 270 -25.16 -37.88 -45.45
N LEU A 271 -24.90 -39.10 -44.96
CA LEU A 271 -24.11 -40.12 -45.67
C LEU A 271 -24.92 -40.71 -46.83
N PRO A 272 -24.35 -40.84 -48.05
CA PRO A 272 -24.89 -41.72 -49.07
C PRO A 272 -24.28 -43.14 -48.95
N TRP A 273 -25.15 -44.12 -49.18
CA TRP A 273 -24.88 -45.55 -49.29
C TRP A 273 -24.05 -45.90 -50.51
#